data_AF-A0A101W7J9-F1
#
_entry.id   AF-A0A101W7J9-F1
#
_cell.length_a   1.000
_cell.length_b   1.000
_cell.length_c   1.000
_cell.angle_alpha   90.00
_cell.angle_beta   90.00
_cell.angle_gamma   90.00
#
_symmetry.space_group_name_H-M   'P 1'
#
loop_
_entity.id
_entity.type
_entity.pdbx_description
1 polymer ?
#
loop_
_entity_poly.entity_id
_entity_poly.type
_entity_poly.pdbx_seq_one_letter_code
_entity_poly.pdbx_strand_id
1 'polypeptide(L)'
;MRFTNLPVRLVVMAIGFALAMSSGALPAAADNPPSPEEYVAYVGGDARILPPGGLKLDGDTQLCGQRPTVLDPNLDDYGAAYPGFLIMNPKLLARVSTPVKKWIYAHECGHQFRGPDEETADCFAVQRGRRYGWLSEDGLNEVCGFIAPAKGDMMHLGGSHRCEYMRRCYSDPSVR
;
A
#
# COMPACT_ATOMS: atom_id res chain seq x y z
N MET A 1 7.29 53.07 -73.74
CA MET A 1 7.49 53.11 -72.27
C MET A 1 7.61 51.68 -71.78
N ARG A 2 8.73 51.33 -71.13
CA ARG A 2 9.07 49.97 -70.68
C ARG A 2 8.58 49.73 -69.24
N PHE A 3 8.08 48.52 -69.02
CA PHE A 3 7.73 47.89 -67.75
C PHE A 3 8.94 47.70 -66.82
N THR A 4 8.71 47.74 -65.49
CA THR A 4 9.27 46.87 -64.42
C THR A 4 8.69 47.36 -63.07
N ASN A 5 7.75 46.63 -62.44
CA ASN A 5 7.87 45.48 -61.53
C ASN A 5 7.87 45.86 -60.03
N LEU A 6 6.81 45.37 -59.36
CA LEU A 6 6.52 45.32 -57.92
C LEU A 6 7.55 44.48 -57.15
N PRO A 7 7.57 44.63 -55.81
CA PRO A 7 7.36 43.44 -54.99
C PRO A 7 6.28 43.65 -53.91
N VAL A 8 5.16 42.95 -54.06
CA VAL A 8 4.22 42.66 -52.96
C VAL A 8 4.85 41.58 -52.11
N ARG A 9 5.15 41.91 -50.85
CA ARG A 9 5.61 40.94 -49.85
C ARG A 9 4.44 40.07 -49.42
N LEU A 10 4.57 38.79 -49.68
CA LEU A 10 3.75 37.69 -49.18
C LEU A 10 3.75 37.72 -47.64
N VAL A 11 2.60 37.94 -47.01
CA VAL A 11 2.41 37.68 -45.58
C VAL A 11 1.78 36.29 -45.48
N VAL A 12 2.60 35.30 -45.15
CA VAL A 12 2.12 33.96 -44.78
C VAL A 12 1.73 34.01 -43.30
N MET A 13 0.44 33.96 -43.01
CA MET A 13 -0.08 33.83 -41.66
C MET A 13 -0.05 32.35 -41.27
N ALA A 14 1.02 31.93 -40.58
CA ALA A 14 1.10 30.60 -39.98
C ALA A 14 0.34 30.61 -38.65
N ILE A 15 -0.84 29.99 -38.61
CA ILE A 15 -1.54 29.66 -37.37
C ILE A 15 -0.81 28.48 -36.74
N GLY A 16 0.06 28.76 -35.77
CA GLY A 16 0.69 27.74 -34.93
C GLY A 16 -0.27 27.31 -33.84
N PHE A 17 -0.88 26.13 -33.99
CA PHE A 17 -1.58 25.45 -32.91
C PHE A 17 -0.51 24.87 -31.96
N ALA A 18 -0.25 25.55 -30.85
CA ALA A 18 0.60 25.02 -29.79
C ALA A 18 -0.20 23.94 -29.03
N LEU A 19 0.10 22.66 -29.31
CA LEU A 19 -0.29 21.56 -28.43
C LEU A 19 0.46 21.74 -27.10
N ALA A 20 -0.24 22.23 -26.08
CA ALA A 20 0.26 22.17 -24.71
C ALA A 20 0.33 20.68 -24.29
N MET A 21 1.54 20.14 -24.23
CA MET A 21 1.79 18.84 -23.61
C MET A 21 1.53 18.99 -22.11
N SER A 22 0.38 18.51 -21.67
CA SER A 22 0.07 18.35 -20.24
C SER A 22 0.99 17.29 -19.66
N SER A 23 2.12 17.71 -19.10
CA SER A 23 2.99 16.85 -18.30
C SER A 23 2.20 16.38 -17.09
N GLY A 24 1.69 15.15 -17.14
CA GLY A 24 1.16 14.46 -15.97
C GLY A 24 2.30 14.29 -14.98
N ALA A 25 2.29 15.06 -13.89
CA ALA A 25 3.15 14.82 -12.76
C ALA A 25 2.74 13.49 -12.14
N LEU A 26 3.60 12.48 -12.24
CA LEU A 26 3.52 11.31 -11.37
C LEU A 26 3.65 11.80 -9.92
N PRO A 27 2.90 11.25 -8.95
CA PRO A 27 3.06 11.63 -7.56
C PRO A 27 4.51 11.31 -7.11
N ALA A 28 5.23 12.34 -6.69
CA ALA A 28 6.55 12.19 -6.12
C ALA A 28 6.43 11.41 -4.81
N ALA A 29 7.14 10.29 -4.70
CA ALA A 29 7.41 9.68 -3.39
C ALA A 29 8.11 10.75 -2.54
N ALA A 30 7.69 10.92 -1.28
CA ALA A 30 8.29 11.90 -0.40
C ALA A 30 9.81 11.69 -0.34
N ASP A 31 10.59 12.73 -0.67
CA ASP A 31 12.05 12.65 -0.86
C ASP A 31 12.79 12.14 0.39
N ASN A 32 12.15 12.16 1.56
CA ASN A 32 12.62 11.49 2.78
C ASN A 32 11.42 11.01 3.62
N PRO A 33 11.08 9.70 3.62
CA PRO A 33 10.10 9.17 4.57
C PRO A 33 10.60 9.31 6.01
N PRO A 34 9.72 9.51 7.00
CA PRO A 34 10.14 9.63 8.40
C PRO A 34 10.80 8.33 8.87
N SER A 35 11.74 8.45 9.81
CA SER A 35 12.17 7.31 10.64
C SER A 35 11.08 6.91 11.65
N PRO A 36 11.13 5.71 12.23
CA PRO A 36 10.23 5.31 13.31
C PRO A 36 10.25 6.29 14.49
N GLU A 37 11.43 6.81 14.86
CA GLU A 37 11.62 7.76 15.94
C GLU A 37 10.96 9.11 15.64
N GLU A 38 11.14 9.63 14.42
CA GLU A 38 10.48 10.86 13.97
C GLU A 38 8.96 10.70 13.92
N TYR A 39 8.46 9.56 13.44
CA TYR A 39 7.04 9.26 13.44
C TYR A 39 6.46 9.27 14.86
N VAL A 40 7.06 8.53 15.79
CA VAL A 40 6.60 8.49 17.19
C VAL A 40 6.68 9.86 17.86
N ALA A 41 7.75 10.63 17.61
CA ALA A 41 7.87 11.99 18.12
C ALA A 41 6.79 12.92 17.57
N TYR A 42 6.39 12.74 16.31
CA TYR A 42 5.35 13.53 15.66
C TYR A 42 3.94 13.20 16.15
N VAL A 43 3.56 11.92 16.20
CA VAL A 43 2.22 11.51 16.63
C VAL A 43 2.04 11.61 18.15
N GLY A 44 3.12 11.44 18.92
CA GLY A 44 3.14 11.54 20.38
C GLY A 44 2.21 10.52 21.06
N GLY A 45 1.72 10.89 22.24
CA GLY A 45 0.83 10.06 23.06
C GLY A 45 1.50 8.77 23.52
N ASP A 46 0.79 7.65 23.36
CA ASP A 46 1.24 6.32 23.80
C ASP A 46 1.95 5.52 22.68
N ALA A 47 2.31 6.19 21.58
CA ALA A 47 3.00 5.55 20.47
C ALA A 47 4.39 5.06 20.90
N ARG A 48 4.75 3.84 20.51
CA ARG A 48 6.04 3.24 20.89
C ARG A 48 6.59 2.30 19.85
N ILE A 49 7.92 2.23 19.78
CA ILE A 49 8.65 1.35 18.86
C ILE A 49 8.87 0.01 19.53
N LEU A 50 8.55 -1.07 18.81
CA LEU A 50 8.99 -2.42 19.11
C LEU A 50 10.11 -2.82 18.14
N PRO A 51 11.16 -3.49 18.63
CA PRO A 51 12.22 -3.99 17.75
C PRO A 51 11.66 -5.07 16.80
N PRO A 52 12.42 -5.46 15.75
CA PRO A 52 12.05 -6.59 14.90
C PRO A 52 11.75 -7.84 15.73
N GLY A 53 10.61 -8.49 15.47
CA GLY A 53 10.15 -9.64 16.28
C GLY A 53 9.59 -9.28 17.66
N GLY A 54 9.50 -7.99 18.01
CA GLY A 54 8.96 -7.53 19.28
C GLY A 54 7.43 -7.59 19.36
N LEU A 55 6.72 -7.51 18.23
CA LEU A 55 5.28 -7.63 18.19
C LEU A 55 4.83 -9.09 18.33
N LYS A 56 3.90 -9.33 19.25
CA LYS A 56 3.16 -10.59 19.36
C LYS A 56 1.68 -10.36 19.08
N LEU A 57 1.11 -11.17 18.20
CA LEU A 57 -0.34 -11.22 17.94
C LEU A 57 -0.85 -12.55 18.48
N ASP A 58 -1.62 -12.47 19.56
CA ASP A 58 -2.19 -13.63 20.27
C ASP A 58 -1.14 -14.68 20.66
N GLY A 59 0.01 -14.21 21.13
CA GLY A 59 1.14 -15.05 21.55
C GLY A 59 2.16 -15.33 20.44
N ASP A 60 1.77 -15.21 19.18
CA ASP A 60 2.64 -15.50 18.05
C ASP A 60 3.51 -14.31 17.64
N THR A 61 4.81 -14.57 17.52
CA THR A 61 5.79 -13.54 17.12
C THR A 61 5.61 -13.16 15.66
N GLN A 62 5.51 -11.86 15.40
CA GLN A 62 5.36 -11.32 14.05
C GLN A 62 6.72 -10.86 13.51
N LEU A 63 7.01 -11.19 12.25
CA LEU A 63 8.29 -10.90 11.61
C LEU A 63 8.10 -10.25 10.25
N CYS A 64 8.79 -9.12 10.06
CA CYS A 64 8.92 -8.44 8.76
C CYS A 64 10.40 -8.16 8.43
N GLY A 65 11.21 -9.23 8.32
CA GLY A 65 12.66 -9.07 8.19
C GLY A 65 13.24 -8.32 9.38
N GLN A 66 14.03 -7.26 9.13
CA GLN A 66 14.61 -6.39 10.15
C GLN A 66 13.81 -5.10 10.39
N ARG A 67 12.57 -4.99 9.89
CA ARG A 67 11.75 -3.79 10.10
C ARG A 67 11.17 -3.80 11.52
N PRO A 68 11.31 -2.71 12.29
CA PRO A 68 10.61 -2.56 13.56
C PRO A 68 9.10 -2.38 13.35
N THR A 69 8.36 -2.41 14.45
CA THR A 69 6.92 -2.14 14.45
C THR A 69 6.59 -1.05 15.45
N VAL A 70 6.00 0.03 15.00
CA VAL A 70 5.43 1.06 15.85
C VAL A 70 4.02 0.62 16.27
N LEU A 71 3.76 0.65 17.57
CA LEU A 71 2.41 0.58 18.09
C LEU A 71 1.89 2.00 18.22
N ASP A 72 0.88 2.37 17.44
CA ASP A 72 0.17 3.63 17.55
C ASP A 72 -1.31 3.39 17.86
N PRO A 73 -1.76 3.61 19.11
CA PRO A 73 -3.15 3.40 19.49
C PRO A 73 -4.12 4.49 19.01
N ASN A 74 -3.61 5.52 18.32
CA ASN A 74 -4.38 6.64 17.78
C ASN A 74 -4.42 6.66 16.25
N LEU A 75 -3.71 5.74 15.58
CA LEU A 75 -3.85 5.49 14.15
C LEU A 75 -5.34 5.23 13.83
N ASP A 76 -5.86 5.87 12.80
CA ASP A 76 -7.27 5.75 12.39
C ASP A 76 -7.58 4.45 11.62
N ASP A 77 -6.54 3.74 11.19
CA ASP A 77 -6.58 2.41 10.60
C ASP A 77 -5.98 1.32 11.51
N TYR A 78 -6.19 0.06 11.15
CA TYR A 78 -5.63 -1.11 11.85
C TYR A 78 -4.12 -1.23 11.69
N GLY A 79 -3.60 -0.86 10.52
CA GLY A 79 -2.20 -0.94 10.16
C GLY A 79 -1.85 0.09 9.09
N ALA A 80 -0.57 0.41 9.00
CA ALA A 80 0.02 1.20 7.93
C ALA A 80 1.50 0.83 7.76
N ALA A 81 2.08 1.26 6.65
CA ALA A 81 3.48 1.07 6.35
C ALA A 81 4.13 2.37 5.86
N TYR A 82 5.22 2.78 6.53
CA TYR A 82 6.19 3.70 5.94
C TYR A 82 7.41 2.91 5.47
N PRO A 83 8.19 3.43 4.51
CA PRO A 83 9.45 2.80 4.14
C PRO A 83 10.32 2.50 5.36
N GLY A 84 10.56 1.22 5.64
CA GLY A 84 11.44 0.77 6.73
C GLY A 84 10.73 0.33 8.01
N PHE A 85 9.44 0.60 8.22
CA PHE A 85 8.72 0.15 9.42
C PHE A 85 7.21 0.00 9.23
N LEU A 86 6.62 -0.79 10.11
CA LEU A 86 5.18 -1.02 10.15
C LEU A 86 4.58 -0.23 11.32
N ILE A 87 3.35 0.22 11.16
CA ILE A 87 2.56 0.85 12.21
C ILE A 87 1.35 -0.04 12.44
N MET A 88 1.03 -0.32 13.70
CA MET A 88 -0.09 -1.20 14.07
C MET A 88 -0.91 -0.52 15.16
N ASN A 89 -2.24 -0.52 15.01
CA ASN A 89 -3.13 -0.05 16.05
C ASN A 89 -3.53 -1.19 16.99
N PRO A 90 -2.97 -1.28 18.21
CA PRO A 90 -3.30 -2.36 19.14
C PRO A 90 -4.75 -2.35 19.60
N LYS A 91 -5.42 -1.19 19.65
CA LYS A 91 -6.83 -1.07 20.08
C LYS A 91 -7.79 -1.63 19.04
N LEU A 92 -7.52 -1.39 17.76
CA LEU A 92 -8.33 -1.92 16.66
C LEU A 92 -8.03 -3.39 16.41
N LEU A 93 -6.75 -3.78 16.42
CA LEU A 93 -6.36 -5.19 16.28
C LEU A 93 -6.98 -6.09 17.36
N ALA A 94 -7.21 -5.58 18.58
CA ALA A 94 -7.87 -6.34 19.65
C ALA A 94 -9.34 -6.74 19.33
N ARG A 95 -9.96 -6.16 18.30
CA ARG A 95 -11.38 -6.34 17.96
C ARG A 95 -11.63 -7.33 16.80
N VAL A 96 -10.57 -7.80 16.17
CA VAL A 96 -10.64 -8.72 15.03
C VAL A 96 -10.06 -10.08 15.41
N SER A 97 -10.36 -11.12 14.62
CA SER A 97 -9.88 -12.47 14.89
C SER A 97 -8.38 -12.61 14.61
N THR A 98 -7.75 -13.65 15.16
CA THR A 98 -6.32 -13.90 14.98
C THR A 98 -5.89 -13.99 13.51
N PRO A 99 -6.61 -14.67 12.60
CA PRO A 99 -6.27 -14.68 11.17
C PRO A 99 -6.26 -13.27 10.57
N VAL A 100 -7.24 -12.43 10.92
CA VAL A 100 -7.33 -11.05 10.44
C VAL A 100 -6.19 -10.19 10.98
N LYS A 101 -5.87 -10.28 12.28
CA LYS A 101 -4.72 -9.54 12.86
C LYS A 101 -3.41 -9.85 12.14
N LYS A 102 -3.15 -11.14 11.92
CA LYS A 102 -1.93 -11.62 11.27
C LYS A 102 -1.91 -11.27 9.78
N TRP A 103 -3.06 -11.29 9.11
CA TRP A 103 -3.17 -10.83 7.74
C TRP A 103 -2.87 -9.34 7.62
N ILE A 104 -3.44 -8.47 8.48
CA ILE A 104 -3.13 -7.02 8.50
C ILE A 104 -1.62 -6.81 8.64
N TYR A 105 -0.99 -7.45 9.62
CA TYR A 105 0.47 -7.34 9.80
C TYR A 105 1.25 -7.81 8.57
N ALA A 106 0.86 -8.96 8.01
CA ALA A 106 1.53 -9.51 6.84
C ALA A 106 1.30 -8.66 5.58
N HIS A 107 0.15 -8.01 5.46
CA HIS A 107 -0.21 -7.07 4.40
C HIS A 107 0.69 -5.84 4.44
N GLU A 108 0.79 -5.17 5.59
CA GLU A 108 1.72 -4.03 5.76
C GLU A 108 3.17 -4.42 5.50
N CYS A 109 3.52 -5.65 5.87
CA CYS A 109 4.83 -6.18 5.53
C CYS A 109 5.00 -6.41 4.02
N GLY A 110 3.94 -6.76 3.30
CA GLY A 110 3.91 -6.85 1.84
C GLY A 110 4.35 -5.54 1.20
N HIS A 111 3.87 -4.41 1.70
CA HIS A 111 4.30 -3.08 1.22
C HIS A 111 5.81 -2.85 1.35
N GLN A 112 6.47 -3.44 2.34
CA GLN A 112 7.92 -3.34 2.53
C GLN A 112 8.76 -4.07 1.47
N PHE A 113 8.16 -5.00 0.72
CA PHE A 113 8.88 -5.88 -0.22
C PHE A 113 8.32 -5.87 -1.63
N ARG A 114 7.05 -5.49 -1.79
CA ARG A 114 6.32 -5.60 -3.05
C ARG A 114 5.87 -4.26 -3.62
N GLY A 115 5.98 -3.18 -2.84
CA GLY A 115 5.55 -1.85 -3.25
C GLY A 115 4.13 -1.51 -2.76
N PRO A 116 3.57 -0.38 -3.22
CA PRO A 116 2.34 0.19 -2.66
C PRO A 116 1.05 -0.51 -3.11
N ASP A 117 1.12 -1.43 -4.06
CA ASP A 117 -0.04 -2.11 -4.63
C ASP A 117 -0.72 -3.03 -3.61
N GLU A 118 -1.98 -2.75 -3.32
CA GLU A 118 -2.81 -3.41 -2.31
C GLU A 118 -3.02 -4.90 -2.62
N GLU A 119 -3.27 -5.23 -3.89
CA GLU A 119 -3.48 -6.59 -4.37
C GLU A 119 -2.22 -7.42 -4.20
N THR A 120 -1.05 -6.83 -4.49
CA THR A 120 0.23 -7.49 -4.30
C THR A 120 0.56 -7.66 -2.82
N ALA A 121 0.23 -6.69 -1.96
CA ALA A 121 0.37 -6.81 -0.51
C ALA A 121 -0.56 -7.89 0.07
N ASP A 122 -1.81 -7.96 -0.39
CA ASP A 122 -2.77 -9.02 -0.06
C ASP A 122 -2.26 -10.40 -0.45
N CYS A 123 -1.80 -10.53 -1.70
CA CYS A 123 -1.25 -11.76 -2.22
C CYS A 123 -0.06 -12.22 -1.37
N PHE A 124 0.85 -11.29 -1.06
CA PHE A 124 1.97 -11.55 -0.17
C PHE A 124 1.51 -12.05 1.21
N ALA A 125 0.50 -11.40 1.80
CA ALA A 125 -0.01 -11.74 3.12
C ALA A 125 -0.60 -13.15 3.17
N VAL A 126 -1.48 -13.50 2.22
CA VAL A 126 -2.14 -14.82 2.21
C VAL A 126 -1.18 -15.95 1.85
N GLN A 127 -0.24 -15.71 0.93
CA GLN A 127 0.79 -16.69 0.58
C GLN A 127 1.74 -16.93 1.76
N ARG A 128 2.15 -15.87 2.46
CA ARG A 128 2.95 -16.00 3.68
C ARG A 128 2.18 -16.75 4.76
N GLY A 129 0.89 -16.45 4.94
CA GLY A 129 0.07 -17.09 5.94
C GLY A 129 -0.08 -18.58 5.73
N ARG A 130 -0.27 -18.99 4.47
CA ARG A 130 -0.29 -20.39 4.08
C ARG A 130 1.08 -21.05 4.30
N ARG A 131 2.16 -20.44 3.83
CA ARG A 131 3.54 -20.95 4.00
C ARG A 131 3.94 -21.15 5.46
N TYR A 132 3.54 -20.23 6.34
CA TYR A 132 3.86 -20.30 7.77
C TYR A 132 2.81 -21.07 8.58
N GLY A 133 1.78 -21.63 7.92
CA GLY A 133 0.79 -22.51 8.53
C GLY A 133 -0.18 -21.84 9.50
N TRP A 134 -0.26 -20.51 9.53
CA TRP A 134 -1.19 -19.79 10.42
C TRP A 134 -2.50 -19.38 9.74
N LEU A 135 -2.55 -19.37 8.40
CA LEU A 135 -3.76 -19.06 7.65
C LEU A 135 -4.33 -20.33 7.03
N SER A 136 -5.51 -20.74 7.48
CA SER A 136 -6.33 -21.80 6.89
C SER A 136 -7.32 -21.21 5.87
N GLU A 137 -8.08 -22.07 5.18
CA GLU A 137 -9.19 -21.63 4.32
C GLU A 137 -10.28 -20.90 5.11
N ASP A 138 -10.61 -21.38 6.32
CA ASP A 138 -11.54 -20.70 7.21
C ASP A 138 -11.01 -19.33 7.65
N GLY A 139 -9.73 -19.25 8.01
CA GLY A 139 -9.10 -17.96 8.33
C GLY A 139 -9.08 -17.02 7.13
N LEU A 140 -8.92 -17.53 5.91
CA LEU A 140 -9.04 -16.73 4.69
C LEU A 140 -10.47 -16.23 4.47
N ASN A 141 -11.49 -17.03 4.80
CA ASN A 141 -12.88 -16.58 4.76
C ASN A 141 -13.15 -15.47 5.78
N GLU A 142 -12.54 -15.52 6.97
CA GLU A 142 -12.61 -14.43 7.96
C GLU A 142 -11.95 -13.15 7.44
N VAL A 143 -10.78 -13.25 6.82
CA VAL A 143 -10.09 -12.11 6.16
C VAL A 143 -10.97 -11.52 5.05
N CYS A 144 -11.57 -12.36 4.22
CA CYS A 144 -12.50 -11.92 3.18
C CYS A 144 -13.74 -11.22 3.75
N GLY A 145 -14.30 -11.73 4.85
CA GLY A 145 -15.42 -11.10 5.55
C GLY A 145 -15.05 -9.73 6.13
N PHE A 146 -13.83 -9.61 6.65
CA PHE A 146 -13.30 -8.35 7.17
C PHE A 146 -13.13 -7.29 6.08
N ILE A 147 -12.56 -7.66 4.93
CA ILE A 147 -12.24 -6.69 3.87
C ILE A 147 -13.44 -6.33 3.00
N ALA A 148 -14.48 -7.18 2.92
CA ALA A 148 -15.63 -6.98 2.04
C ALA A 148 -16.29 -5.58 2.09
N PRO A 149 -16.39 -4.90 3.26
CA PRO A 149 -16.95 -3.55 3.33
C PRO A 149 -16.02 -2.44 2.76
N ALA A 150 -14.74 -2.73 2.53
CA ALA A 150 -13.78 -1.76 2.00
C ALA A 150 -14.20 -1.33 0.59
N LYS A 151 -14.40 -0.02 0.41
CA LYS A 151 -14.74 0.55 -0.89
C LYS A 151 -13.48 0.63 -1.74
N GLY A 152 -13.59 0.22 -3.00
CA GLY A 152 -12.54 0.48 -3.98
C GLY A 152 -12.54 1.95 -4.39
N ASP A 153 -11.43 2.39 -4.96
CA ASP A 153 -11.27 3.71 -5.57
C ASP A 153 -10.66 3.58 -6.98
N MET A 154 -10.18 4.68 -7.56
CA MET A 154 -9.57 4.66 -8.90
C MET A 154 -8.25 3.90 -8.96
N MET A 155 -7.60 3.68 -7.82
CA MET A 155 -6.27 3.08 -7.69
C MET A 155 -6.32 1.69 -7.05
N HIS A 156 -7.36 1.36 -6.27
CA HIS A 156 -7.45 0.13 -5.49
C HIS A 156 -8.78 -0.60 -5.71
N LEU A 157 -8.72 -1.94 -5.86
CA LEU A 157 -9.91 -2.77 -5.94
C LEU A 157 -10.75 -2.71 -4.65
N GLY A 158 -12.07 -2.79 -4.82
CA GLY A 158 -12.99 -2.98 -3.69
C GLY A 158 -12.78 -4.32 -3.00
N GLY A 159 -13.18 -4.40 -1.73
CA GLY A 159 -12.89 -5.55 -0.86
C GLY A 159 -13.34 -6.91 -1.42
N SER A 160 -14.48 -6.98 -2.11
CA SER A 160 -14.95 -8.21 -2.75
C SER A 160 -13.99 -8.71 -3.84
N HIS A 161 -13.49 -7.83 -4.70
CA HIS A 161 -12.54 -8.19 -5.75
C HIS A 161 -11.16 -8.52 -5.17
N ARG A 162 -10.72 -7.81 -4.13
CA ARG A 162 -9.50 -8.15 -3.38
C ARG A 162 -9.58 -9.56 -2.79
N CYS A 163 -10.73 -9.96 -2.22
CA CYS A 163 -10.93 -11.32 -1.73
C CYS A 163 -10.83 -12.39 -2.84
N GLU A 164 -11.41 -12.15 -4.02
CA GLU A 164 -11.27 -13.07 -5.15
C GLU A 164 -9.80 -13.24 -5.57
N TYR A 165 -9.04 -12.15 -5.59
CA TYR A 165 -7.62 -12.17 -5.87
C TYR A 165 -6.83 -12.92 -4.80
N MET A 166 -7.10 -12.65 -3.51
CA MET A 166 -6.52 -13.37 -2.37
C MET A 166 -6.73 -14.88 -2.46
N ARG A 167 -7.93 -15.34 -2.82
CA ARG A 167 -8.22 -16.78 -2.99
C ARG A 167 -7.38 -17.44 -4.08
N ARG A 168 -7.11 -16.73 -5.18
CA ARG A 168 -6.21 -17.22 -6.24
C ARG A 168 -4.76 -17.28 -5.73
N CYS A 169 -4.30 -16.24 -5.04
CA CYS A 169 -2.96 -16.22 -4.45
C CYS A 169 -2.74 -17.30 -3.39
N TYR A 170 -3.74 -17.52 -2.53
CA TYR A 170 -3.69 -18.54 -1.50
C TYR A 170 -3.60 -19.95 -2.09
N SER A 171 -4.32 -20.23 -3.18
CA SER A 171 -4.34 -21.54 -3.83
C SER A 171 -3.18 -21.78 -4.81
N ASP A 172 -2.27 -20.82 -5.00
CA ASP A 172 -1.11 -20.97 -5.89
C ASP A 172 -0.26 -22.19 -5.47
N PRO A 173 -0.07 -23.19 -6.35
CA PRO A 173 0.66 -24.42 -6.02
C PRO A 173 2.16 -24.20 -5.83
N SER A 174 2.71 -23.05 -6.24
CA SER A 174 4.11 -22.69 -6.02
C SER A 174 4.39 -22.26 -4.57
N VAL A 175 3.35 -21.94 -3.81
CA VAL A 175 3.44 -21.61 -2.38
C VAL A 175 3.61 -22.91 -1.60
N ARG A 176 4.86 -23.16 -1.21
CA ARG A 176 5.26 -24.21 -0.28
C ARG A 176 5.33 -23.68 1.13
#